data_AF-A0AAP0QTE6-F1
#
_entry.id   AF-A0AAP0QTE6-F1
#
_cell.length_a   1.000
_cell.length_b   1.000
_cell.length_c   1.000
_cell.angle_alpha   90.00
_cell.angle_beta   90.00
_cell.angle_gamma   90.00
#
_symmetry.space_group_name_H-M   'P 1'
#
loop_
_entity.id
_entity.type
_entity.pdbx_description
1 polymer ?
#
loop_
_entity_poly.entity_id
_entity_poly.type
_entity_poly.pdbx_seq_one_letter_code
_entity_poly.pdbx_strand_id
1 'polypeptide(L)'
;MEIIGEEYFGILASQSFFQDFKKDDDDNIVRCKMHDIVHDFVQFLSQNECLSIEINGGEESSLNSLDGKVCHLMVNLGYNAASFPAVATGRLKRLYSLLIDGHNNIDNSSLIEFLQELFSESRCLRALDFGYPPESSDMIREILTNAEKLVHLRYLNLNGQSVETLPREILEYLRCTTTN
;
A
#
# COMPACT_ATOMS: atom_id res chain seq x y z
N MET A 1 -4.95 -15.71 -15.04
CA MET A 1 -4.32 -15.20 -13.80
C MET A 1 -4.89 -15.88 -12.57
N GLU A 2 -6.22 -16.00 -12.45
CA GLU A 2 -6.88 -16.60 -11.28
C GLU A 2 -6.53 -18.09 -11.04
N ILE A 3 -6.60 -18.93 -12.08
CA ILE A 3 -6.27 -20.38 -11.97
C ILE A 3 -4.82 -20.62 -11.55
N ILE A 4 -3.87 -19.89 -12.15
CA ILE A 4 -2.44 -20.01 -11.80
C ILE A 4 -2.20 -19.55 -10.34
N GLY A 5 -2.89 -18.48 -9.91
CA GLY A 5 -2.82 -18.01 -8.53
C GLY A 5 -3.34 -19.06 -7.54
N GLU A 6 -4.44 -19.74 -7.89
CA GLU A 6 -5.02 -20.81 -7.09
C GLU A 6 -4.06 -22.01 -6.97
N GLU A 7 -3.41 -22.42 -8.08
CA GLU A 7 -2.39 -23.48 -8.06
C GLU A 7 -1.23 -23.14 -7.12
N TYR A 8 -0.66 -21.93 -7.23
CA TYR A 8 0.42 -21.49 -6.34
C TYR A 8 -0.04 -21.40 -4.87
N PHE A 9 -1.25 -20.89 -4.64
CA PHE A 9 -1.83 -20.85 -3.31
C PHE A 9 -1.97 -22.26 -2.72
N GLY A 10 -2.46 -23.22 -3.50
CA GLY A 10 -2.56 -24.63 -3.11
C GLY A 10 -1.20 -25.23 -2.74
N ILE A 11 -0.15 -24.94 -3.51
CA ILE A 11 1.23 -25.36 -3.19
C ILE A 11 1.67 -24.79 -1.84
N LEU A 12 1.54 -23.47 -1.64
CA LEU A 12 1.93 -22.82 -0.39
C LEU A 12 1.14 -23.36 0.82
N ALA A 13 -0.18 -23.54 0.66
CA ALA A 13 -1.03 -24.13 1.68
C ALA A 13 -0.61 -25.58 2.01
N SER A 14 -0.30 -26.40 1.00
CA SER A 14 0.17 -27.78 1.19
C SER A 14 1.51 -27.88 1.93
N GLN A 15 2.32 -26.82 1.85
CA GLN A 15 3.61 -26.68 2.55
C GLN A 15 3.46 -26.00 3.91
N SER A 16 2.24 -25.82 4.41
CA SER A 16 1.95 -25.19 5.69
C SER A 16 2.43 -23.74 5.82
N PHE A 17 2.54 -23.01 4.70
CA PHE A 17 2.81 -21.57 4.76
C PHE A 17 1.65 -20.78 5.40
N PHE A 18 0.45 -21.33 5.31
CA PHE A 18 -0.76 -20.75 5.85
C PHE A 18 -1.44 -21.72 6.83
N GLN A 19 -2.17 -21.15 7.79
CA GLN A 19 -2.98 -21.82 8.80
C GLN A 19 -4.31 -21.06 8.98
N ASP A 20 -5.21 -21.57 9.81
CA ASP A 20 -6.49 -20.92 10.16
C ASP A 20 -7.35 -20.51 8.94
N PHE A 21 -7.54 -21.44 8.00
CA PHE A 21 -8.37 -21.23 6.83
C PHE A 21 -9.82 -20.99 7.24
N LYS A 22 -10.36 -19.82 6.87
CA LYS A 22 -11.78 -19.48 6.98
C LYS A 22 -12.43 -19.62 5.63
N LYS A 23 -13.60 -20.27 5.63
CA LYS A 23 -14.39 -20.52 4.44
C LYS A 23 -15.71 -19.76 4.49
N ASP A 24 -16.24 -19.43 3.32
CA ASP A 24 -17.61 -18.93 3.18
C ASP A 24 -18.64 -20.07 3.16
N ASP A 25 -19.91 -19.72 2.95
CA ASP A 25 -21.02 -20.68 2.90
C ASP A 25 -20.92 -21.66 1.71
N ASP A 26 -20.12 -21.31 0.69
CA ASP A 26 -19.86 -22.11 -0.51
C ASP A 26 -18.58 -22.97 -0.38
N ASP A 27 -18.00 -23.06 0.83
CA ASP A 27 -16.77 -23.80 1.17
C ASP A 27 -15.49 -23.24 0.49
N ASN A 28 -15.53 -22.02 -0.05
CA ASN A 28 -14.36 -21.35 -0.63
C ASN A 28 -13.51 -20.73 0.48
N ILE A 29 -12.19 -20.89 0.40
CA ILE A 29 -11.26 -20.23 1.33
C ILE A 29 -11.27 -18.73 1.06
N VAL A 30 -11.82 -17.96 2.00
CA VAL A 30 -11.89 -16.49 1.91
C VAL A 30 -10.81 -15.79 2.73
N ARG A 31 -10.25 -16.45 3.75
CA ARG A 31 -9.15 -15.93 4.56
C ARG A 31 -8.25 -17.05 5.06
N CYS A 32 -6.97 -16.74 5.27
CA CYS A 32 -6.03 -17.59 5.98
C CYS A 32 -5.03 -16.71 6.74
N LYS A 33 -4.32 -17.30 7.70
CA LYS A 33 -3.26 -16.65 8.48
C LYS A 33 -1.91 -17.21 8.01
N MET A 34 -0.90 -16.36 7.84
CA MET A 34 0.47 -16.86 7.66
C MET A 34 0.91 -17.64 8.90
N HIS A 35 1.54 -18.79 8.70
CA HIS A 35 2.04 -19.60 9.80
C HIS A 35 3.07 -18.82 10.61
N ASP A 36 3.03 -18.90 11.95
CA ASP A 36 3.85 -18.03 12.81
C ASP A 36 5.37 -18.19 12.54
N ILE A 37 5.84 -19.42 12.30
CA ILE A 37 7.24 -19.67 11.87
C ILE A 37 7.59 -18.95 10.55
N VAL A 38 6.70 -18.99 9.55
CA VAL A 38 6.94 -18.30 8.27
C VAL A 38 6.90 -16.80 8.47
N HIS A 39 5.99 -16.32 9.31
CA HIS A 39 5.90 -14.91 9.68
C HIS A 39 7.19 -14.41 10.33
N ASP A 40 7.69 -15.11 11.35
CA ASP A 40 8.94 -14.77 12.05
C ASP A 40 10.14 -14.80 11.09
N PHE A 41 10.17 -15.77 10.18
CA PHE A 41 11.21 -15.88 9.16
C PHE A 41 11.20 -14.70 8.19
N VAL A 42 10.01 -14.32 7.69
CA VAL A 42 9.87 -13.16 6.80
C VAL A 42 10.23 -11.87 7.53
N GLN A 43 9.79 -11.69 8.77
CA GLN A 43 10.16 -10.52 9.58
C GLN A 43 11.66 -10.40 9.77
N PHE A 44 12.35 -11.52 10.04
CA PHE A 44 13.80 -11.55 10.16
C PHE A 44 14.50 -11.11 8.87
N LEU A 45 14.03 -11.59 7.71
CA LEU A 45 14.57 -11.20 6.41
C LEU A 45 14.27 -9.73 6.07
N SER A 46 13.11 -9.22 6.46
CA SER A 46 12.63 -7.88 6.10
C SER A 46 12.91 -6.80 7.15
N GLN A 47 13.65 -7.10 8.21
CA GLN A 47 13.76 -6.29 9.44
C GLN A 47 14.18 -4.82 9.23
N ASN A 48 14.76 -4.48 8.08
CA ASN A 48 15.18 -3.10 7.73
C ASN A 48 14.54 -2.57 6.44
N GLU A 49 13.72 -3.38 5.77
CA GLU A 49 13.13 -3.05 4.47
C GLU A 49 11.62 -2.89 4.55
N CYS A 50 10.94 -3.55 5.50
CA CYS A 50 9.49 -3.41 5.71
C CYS A 50 9.21 -2.75 7.05
N LEU A 51 8.38 -1.70 7.02
CA LEU A 51 8.00 -0.93 8.20
C LEU A 51 6.48 -0.74 8.21
N SER A 52 5.87 -1.00 9.37
CA SER A 52 4.46 -0.69 9.64
C SER A 52 4.39 0.36 10.73
N ILE A 53 3.59 1.39 10.52
CA ILE A 53 3.43 2.53 11.41
C ILE A 53 1.95 2.72 11.70
N GLU A 54 1.65 3.05 12.94
CA GLU A 54 0.32 3.47 13.36
C GLU A 54 0.32 4.97 13.65
N ILE A 55 -0.63 5.70 13.09
CA ILE A 55 -0.84 7.12 13.36
C ILE A 55 -2.08 7.24 14.23
N ASN A 56 -1.91 7.80 15.42
CA ASN A 56 -2.95 8.07 16.40
C ASN A 56 -2.83 9.51 16.89
N GLY A 57 -3.97 10.16 17.21
CA GLY A 57 -4.02 11.56 17.66
C GLY A 57 -3.36 11.75 19.03
N GLY A 58 -2.04 12.01 19.05
CA GLY A 58 -1.32 12.39 20.27
C GLY A 58 0.13 11.91 20.39
N GLU A 59 0.60 11.02 19.51
CA GLU A 59 1.99 10.53 19.56
C GLU A 59 2.84 11.17 18.46
N GLU A 60 4.11 11.49 18.76
CA GLU A 60 5.08 11.86 17.73
C GLU A 60 5.17 10.71 16.72
N SER A 61 4.73 10.96 15.49
CA SER A 61 4.70 9.95 14.45
C SER A 61 6.11 9.37 14.24
N SER A 62 6.23 8.05 14.35
CA SER A 62 7.46 7.30 14.05
C SER A 62 7.95 7.49 12.60
N LEU A 63 7.18 8.17 11.76
CA LEU A 63 7.58 8.56 10.41
C LEU A 63 8.85 9.43 10.35
N ASN A 64 9.14 10.20 11.40
CA ASN A 64 10.35 11.04 11.44
C ASN A 64 11.66 10.25 11.63
N SER A 65 11.56 8.99 12.06
CA SER A 65 12.72 8.10 12.25
C SER A 65 12.99 7.20 11.05
N LEU A 66 12.29 7.36 9.91
CA LEU A 66 12.53 6.50 8.75
C LEU A 66 13.98 6.58 8.27
N ASP A 67 14.58 5.39 8.21
CA ASP A 67 15.88 5.15 7.58
C ASP A 67 15.71 5.02 6.05
N GLY A 68 16.73 5.39 5.29
CA GLY A 68 16.75 5.27 3.84
C GLY A 68 16.78 3.82 3.32
N LYS A 69 16.68 2.83 4.21
CA LYS A 69 16.59 1.40 3.87
C LYS A 69 15.16 0.90 3.71
N VAL A 70 14.16 1.65 4.18
CA VAL A 70 12.75 1.26 4.07
C VAL A 70 12.34 1.19 2.60
N CYS A 71 11.91 0.01 2.18
CA CYS A 71 11.44 -0.31 0.83
C CYS A 71 9.92 -0.52 0.82
N HIS A 72 9.33 -0.94 1.92
CA HIS A 72 7.91 -1.25 2.04
C HIS A 72 7.36 -0.56 3.27
N LEU A 73 6.40 0.35 3.08
CA LEU A 73 5.79 1.10 4.17
C LEU A 73 4.30 0.81 4.22
N MET A 74 3.81 0.40 5.38
CA MET A 74 2.40 0.35 5.70
C MET A 74 2.10 1.45 6.73
N VAL A 75 1.11 2.29 6.44
CA VAL A 75 0.63 3.32 7.35
C VAL A 75 -0.79 2.98 7.74
N ASN A 76 -1.00 2.70 9.03
CA ASN A 76 -2.30 2.43 9.63
C ASN A 76 -2.80 3.69 10.31
N LEU A 77 -3.93 4.21 9.84
CA LEU A 77 -4.57 5.41 10.34
C LEU A 77 -5.63 5.02 11.36
N GLY A 78 -5.31 5.20 12.64
CA GLY A 78 -6.26 4.96 13.71
C GLY A 78 -7.39 5.98 13.72
N TYR A 79 -8.48 5.67 14.41
CA TYR A 79 -9.70 6.50 14.47
C TYR A 79 -9.48 7.94 14.94
N ASN A 80 -8.44 8.15 15.75
CA ASN A 80 -8.12 9.45 16.34
C ASN A 80 -7.08 10.22 15.51
N ALA A 81 -6.60 9.67 14.39
CA ALA A 81 -5.72 10.39 13.50
C ALA A 81 -6.48 11.54 12.85
N ALA A 82 -6.07 12.77 13.13
CA ALA A 82 -6.68 13.97 12.55
C ALA A 82 -5.96 14.43 11.28
N SER A 83 -4.66 14.13 11.17
CA SER A 83 -3.83 14.53 10.03
C SER A 83 -2.75 13.50 9.76
N PHE A 84 -2.29 13.48 8.50
CA PHE A 84 -1.04 12.84 8.13
C PHE A 84 0.12 13.68 8.66
N PRO A 85 1.17 13.07 9.23
CA PRO A 85 2.30 13.81 9.75
C PRO A 85 3.07 14.50 8.62
N ALA A 86 3.57 15.69 8.92
CA ALA A 86 4.52 16.37 8.06
C ALA A 86 5.86 15.63 8.14
N VAL A 87 6.23 14.95 7.06
CA VAL A 87 7.41 14.08 7.01
C VAL A 87 8.30 14.53 5.87
N ALA A 88 9.59 14.68 6.13
CA ALA A 88 10.57 14.85 5.06
C ALA A 88 10.74 13.52 4.29
N THR A 89 9.91 13.33 3.27
CA THR A 89 9.90 12.15 2.39
C THR A 89 11.18 12.01 1.56
N GLY A 90 12.05 13.02 1.55
CA GLY A 90 13.37 12.96 0.93
C GLY A 90 14.28 11.82 1.44
N ARG A 91 13.91 11.14 2.53
CA ARG A 91 14.57 9.90 3.01
C ARG A 91 14.03 8.62 2.37
N LEU A 92 12.85 8.66 1.74
CA LEU A 92 12.12 7.52 1.16
C LEU A 92 12.44 7.24 -0.31
N LYS A 93 13.65 7.55 -0.75
CA LYS A 93 14.06 7.42 -2.17
C LYS A 93 14.02 5.98 -2.71
N ARG A 94 14.09 4.99 -1.82
CA ARG A 94 14.07 3.56 -2.13
C ARG A 94 12.71 2.90 -1.88
N LEU A 95 11.66 3.67 -1.57
CA LEU A 95 10.35 3.10 -1.29
C LEU A 95 9.78 2.44 -2.55
N TYR A 96 9.54 1.12 -2.47
CA TYR A 96 8.95 0.28 -3.50
C TYR A 96 7.45 0.09 -3.32
N SER A 97 6.95 0.03 -2.09
CA SER A 97 5.50 -0.03 -1.85
C SER A 97 5.07 0.88 -0.73
N LEU A 98 3.91 1.50 -0.92
CA LEU A 98 3.18 2.23 0.09
C LEU A 98 1.77 1.64 0.19
N LEU A 99 1.42 1.15 1.37
CA LEU A 99 0.03 0.84 1.73
C LEU A 99 -0.43 1.85 2.77
N ILE A 100 -1.58 2.47 2.55
CA ILE A 100 -2.23 3.34 3.52
C ILE A 100 -3.59 2.72 3.85
N ASP A 101 -3.76 2.29 5.08
CA ASP A 101 -4.98 1.65 5.58
C ASP A 101 -5.55 2.44 6.76
N GLY A 102 -6.86 2.33 7.00
CA GLY A 102 -7.53 2.99 8.12
C GLY A 102 -8.79 3.77 7.74
N HIS A 103 -9.09 4.84 8.48
CA HIS A 103 -10.38 5.54 8.39
C HIS A 103 -10.29 6.91 7.69
N ASN A 104 -11.36 7.26 6.95
CA ASN A 104 -11.51 8.51 6.20
C ASN A 104 -11.61 9.79 7.05
N ASN A 105 -11.28 9.76 8.34
CA ASN A 105 -11.47 10.94 9.21
C ASN A 105 -10.25 11.89 9.22
N ILE A 106 -9.26 11.62 8.37
CA ILE A 106 -8.05 12.43 8.25
C ILE A 106 -8.28 13.61 7.33
N ASP A 107 -7.65 14.73 7.66
CA ASP A 107 -7.52 15.87 6.76
C ASP A 107 -6.86 15.46 5.43
N ASN A 108 -7.67 15.42 4.37
CA ASN A 108 -7.26 15.07 3.02
C ASN A 108 -6.08 15.90 2.53
N SER A 109 -5.97 17.18 2.95
CA SER A 109 -4.90 18.06 2.50
C SER A 109 -3.53 17.56 2.99
N SER A 110 -3.43 17.14 4.24
CA SER A 110 -2.20 16.58 4.81
C SER A 110 -1.72 15.30 4.12
N LEU A 111 -2.66 14.43 3.71
CA LEU A 111 -2.35 13.22 2.95
C LEU A 111 -1.85 13.55 1.54
N ILE A 112 -2.53 14.49 0.87
CA ILE A 112 -2.17 14.94 -0.48
C ILE A 112 -0.78 15.56 -0.48
N GLU A 113 -0.47 16.44 0.47
CA GLU A 113 0.85 17.05 0.61
C GLU A 113 1.95 16.00 0.78
N PHE A 114 1.74 15.04 1.69
CA PHE A 114 2.66 13.93 1.90
C PHE A 114 2.91 13.11 0.62
N LEU A 115 1.85 12.74 -0.09
CA LEU A 115 1.95 11.94 -1.31
C LEU A 115 2.63 12.72 -2.45
N GLN A 116 2.33 14.01 -2.60
CA GLN A 116 2.97 14.84 -3.62
C GLN A 116 4.47 14.99 -3.35
N GLU A 117 4.87 15.18 -2.10
CA GLU A 117 6.27 15.20 -1.71
C GLU A 117 6.93 13.85 -2.02
N LEU A 118 6.29 12.74 -1.62
CA LEU A 118 6.79 11.39 -1.87
C LEU A 118 6.97 11.10 -3.37
N PHE A 119 6.01 11.48 -4.21
CA PHE A 119 6.07 11.23 -5.66
C PHE A 119 7.14 12.09 -6.35
N SER A 120 7.51 13.22 -5.75
CA SER A 120 8.59 14.06 -6.24
C SER A 120 9.98 13.47 -5.96
N GLU A 121 10.12 12.75 -4.83
CA GLU A 121 11.40 12.22 -4.35
C GLU A 121 11.63 10.74 -4.70
N SER A 122 10.58 9.91 -4.66
CA SER A 122 10.68 8.47 -4.90
C SER A 122 10.62 8.15 -6.39
N ARG A 123 11.69 7.53 -6.88
CA ARG A 123 11.77 6.97 -8.24
C ARG A 123 11.69 5.46 -8.25
N CYS A 124 11.31 4.84 -7.14
CA CYS A 124 11.33 3.39 -7.02
C CYS A 124 9.96 2.80 -6.66
N LEU A 125 8.94 3.64 -6.48
CA LEU A 125 7.61 3.17 -6.10
C LEU A 125 7.01 2.30 -7.21
N ARG A 126 6.64 1.08 -6.84
CA ARG A 126 6.06 0.03 -7.69
C ARG A 126 4.63 -0.31 -7.27
N ALA A 127 4.27 -0.11 -6.03
CA ALA A 127 2.93 -0.37 -5.53
C ALA A 127 2.44 0.79 -4.66
N LEU A 128 1.23 1.25 -4.95
CA LEU A 128 0.49 2.20 -4.13
C LEU A 128 -0.89 1.62 -3.87
N ASP A 129 -1.24 1.47 -2.60
CA ASP A 129 -2.50 0.87 -2.17
C ASP A 129 -3.18 1.77 -1.13
N PHE A 130 -4.44 2.09 -1.38
CA PHE A 130 -5.34 2.68 -0.40
C PHE A 130 -6.32 1.61 0.08
N GLY A 131 -6.14 1.15 1.31
CA GLY A 131 -6.99 0.15 1.97
C GLY A 131 -8.43 0.64 2.20
N TYR A 132 -8.65 1.96 2.15
CA TYR A 132 -9.95 2.60 2.23
C TYR A 132 -10.21 3.49 1.00
N PRO A 133 -11.48 3.64 0.60
CA PRO A 133 -11.82 4.47 -0.56
C PRO A 133 -11.51 5.95 -0.27
N PRO A 134 -10.76 6.64 -1.15
CA PRO A 134 -10.69 8.10 -1.17
C PRO A 134 -12.11 8.68 -1.21
N GLU A 135 -12.35 9.83 -0.59
CA GLU A 135 -13.72 10.33 -0.40
C GLU A 135 -14.42 10.79 -1.70
N SER A 136 -13.64 11.14 -2.73
CA SER A 136 -14.17 11.65 -4.00
C SER A 136 -13.24 11.38 -5.19
N SER A 137 -13.79 11.49 -6.39
CA SER A 137 -13.02 11.47 -7.64
C SER A 137 -12.05 12.66 -7.75
N ASP A 138 -12.42 13.83 -7.23
CA ASP A 138 -11.57 15.02 -7.22
C ASP A 138 -10.33 14.80 -6.35
N MET A 139 -10.48 14.18 -5.19
CA MET A 139 -9.35 13.81 -4.32
C MET A 139 -8.39 12.87 -5.04
N ILE A 140 -8.89 11.88 -5.79
CA ILE A 140 -8.05 10.98 -6.58
C ILE A 140 -7.26 11.75 -7.64
N ARG A 141 -7.91 12.69 -8.34
CA ARG A 141 -7.22 13.54 -9.33
C ARG A 141 -6.13 14.37 -8.68
N GLU A 142 -6.40 14.91 -7.50
CA GLU A 142 -5.44 15.72 -6.74
C GLU A 142 -4.24 14.90 -6.27
N ILE A 143 -4.46 13.72 -5.68
CA ILE A 143 -3.42 12.74 -5.32
C ILE A 143 -2.56 12.40 -6.55
N LEU A 144 -3.20 12.14 -7.68
CA LEU A 144 -2.53 11.65 -8.88
C LEU A 144 -1.98 12.77 -9.78
N THR A 145 -2.04 14.03 -9.37
CA THR A 145 -1.57 15.19 -10.15
C THR A 145 -0.12 15.06 -10.61
N ASN A 146 0.74 14.40 -9.82
CA ASN A 146 2.16 14.19 -10.12
C ASN A 146 2.51 12.72 -10.43
N ALA A 147 1.53 11.87 -10.71
CA ALA A 147 1.73 10.44 -10.87
C ALA A 147 2.59 10.06 -12.09
N GLU A 148 2.74 10.96 -13.06
CA GLU A 148 3.70 10.83 -14.18
C GLU A 148 5.15 10.59 -13.72
N LYS A 149 5.51 11.00 -12.50
CA LYS A 149 6.83 10.77 -11.90
C LYS A 149 7.01 9.34 -11.41
N LEU A 150 5.91 8.59 -11.22
CA LEU A 150 5.89 7.21 -10.75
C LEU A 150 6.14 6.21 -11.89
N VAL A 151 7.25 6.42 -12.60
CA VAL A 151 7.65 5.66 -13.80
C VAL A 151 7.94 4.16 -13.57
N HIS A 152 7.85 3.70 -12.32
CA HIS A 152 8.02 2.31 -11.92
C HIS A 152 6.76 1.68 -11.30
N LEU A 153 5.66 2.42 -11.20
CA LEU A 153 4.40 1.92 -10.63
C LEU A 153 3.84 0.74 -11.45
N ARG A 154 3.56 -0.38 -10.81
CA ARG A 154 2.98 -1.57 -11.45
C ARG A 154 1.64 -1.95 -10.84
N TYR A 155 1.39 -1.48 -9.62
CA TYR A 155 0.18 -1.73 -8.87
C TYR A 155 -0.35 -0.41 -8.30
N LEU A 156 -1.62 -0.13 -8.57
CA LEU A 156 -2.35 1.00 -8.02
C LEU A 156 -3.73 0.50 -7.59
N ASN A 157 -3.98 0.49 -6.28
CA ASN A 157 -5.29 0.23 -5.73
C ASN A 157 -5.86 1.51 -5.12
N LEU A 158 -7.00 1.95 -5.65
CA LEU A 158 -7.72 3.15 -5.17
C LEU A 158 -9.03 2.78 -4.45
N ASN A 159 -9.24 1.49 -4.18
CA ASN A 159 -10.38 0.84 -3.54
C ASN A 159 -11.77 1.52 -3.72
N GLY A 160 -12.70 0.83 -4.39
CA GLY A 160 -14.13 1.16 -4.33
C GLY A 160 -14.59 2.45 -5.04
N GLN A 161 -13.70 3.20 -5.70
CA GLN A 161 -14.08 4.40 -6.43
C GLN A 161 -14.27 4.15 -7.93
N SER A 162 -15.42 4.62 -8.44
CA SER A 162 -15.70 4.69 -9.88
C SER A 162 -14.88 5.84 -10.47
N VAL A 163 -13.63 5.57 -10.81
CA VAL A 163 -12.80 6.59 -11.48
C VAL A 163 -13.22 6.66 -12.94
N GLU A 164 -14.07 7.65 -13.29
CA GLU A 164 -14.52 7.86 -14.67
C GLU A 164 -13.33 8.12 -15.62
N THR A 165 -12.27 8.77 -15.12
CA THR A 165 -11.02 9.01 -15.85
C THR A 165 -9.82 9.07 -14.91
N LEU A 166 -9.03 8.00 -14.88
CA LEU A 166 -7.64 8.07 -14.39
C LEU A 166 -6.85 8.99 -15.34
N PRO A 167 -5.84 9.74 -14.85
CA PRO A 167 -4.90 10.44 -15.73
C PRO A 167 -4.38 9.51 -16.82
N ARG A 168 -4.40 9.98 -18.06
CA ARG A 168 -4.13 9.16 -19.25
C ARG A 168 -2.76 8.50 -19.20
N GLU A 169 -1.81 9.19 -18.58
CA GLU A 169 -0.43 8.81 -18.35
C GLU A 169 -0.34 7.53 -17.49
N ILE A 170 -1.18 7.43 -16.45
CA ILE A 170 -1.26 6.25 -15.58
C ILE A 170 -1.92 5.08 -16.32
N LEU A 171 -2.98 5.36 -17.08
CA LEU A 171 -3.70 4.35 -17.85
C LEU A 171 -2.82 3.72 -18.94
N GLU A 172 -2.07 4.53 -19.69
CA GLU A 172 -1.15 4.05 -20.72
C GLU A 172 -0.01 3.21 -20.12
N TYR A 173 0.48 3.59 -18.94
CA TYR A 173 1.57 2.91 -18.27
C TYR A 173 1.15 1.58 -17.59
N LEU A 174 -0.01 1.51 -16.91
CA LEU A 174 -0.54 0.28 -16.31
C LEU A 174 -1.00 -0.76 -17.36
N ARG A 175 -1.43 -0.30 -18.54
CA ARG A 175 -1.76 -1.18 -19.69
C ARG A 175 -0.53 -1.89 -20.26
N CYS A 176 0.63 -1.22 -20.28
CA CYS A 176 1.89 -1.81 -20.76
C CYS A 176 2.47 -2.87 -19.81
N THR A 177 1.99 -2.99 -18.58
CA THR A 177 2.51 -3.93 -17.57
C THR A 177 1.70 -5.20 -17.43
N THR A 178 0.45 -5.20 -17.86
CA THR A 178 -0.47 -6.34 -17.80
C THR A 178 -0.46 -7.20 -19.07
N THR A 179 0.40 -6.85 -20.04
CA THR A 179 0.50 -7.50 -21.37
C THR A 179 1.74 -8.40 -21.54
N ASN A 180 2.40 -8.81 -20.46
CA ASN A 180 3.42 -9.87 -20.48
C ASN A 180 2.99 -11.07 -19.65
#